data_AF-G0QP39-F1
#
_entry.id   AF-G0QP39-F1
#
_cell.length_a   1.000
_cell.length_b   1.000
_cell.length_c   1.000
_cell.angle_alpha   90.00
_cell.angle_beta   90.00
_cell.angle_gamma   90.00
#
_symmetry.space_group_name_H-M   'P 1'
#
loop_
_entity.id
_entity.type
_entity.pdbx_description
1 polymer ?
#
loop_
_entity_poly.entity_id
_entity_poly.type
_entity_poly.pdbx_seq_one_letter_code
_entity_poly.pdbx_strand_id
1 'polypeptide(L)'
;MKSFKSNNWEIIGQTETIKDNLNPNFKKTFIVDYIFEVKQECQFEIKDDDGNGKFDQIGECQATLGAIVGAKNNILILDIMHKKTKKKTGNLIIMSEAIEESRDELQMQWQGQKLKNKRGYFGGKQEPFFNFQKNKRRQNGKLLL
;
A
#
# COMPACT_ATOMS: atom_id res chain seq x y z
N MET A 1 1.46 -9.82 0.54
CA MET A 1 2.27 -9.12 -0.47
C MET A 1 3.72 -9.54 -0.31
N LYS A 2 4.50 -9.58 -1.38
CA LYS A 2 5.90 -10.00 -1.29
C LYS A 2 6.76 -8.91 -0.65
N SER A 3 7.54 -9.29 0.34
CA SER A 3 8.45 -8.40 1.08
C SER A 3 9.61 -7.96 0.21
N PHE A 4 9.89 -6.66 0.20
CA PHE A 4 11.09 -6.11 -0.45
C PHE A 4 12.39 -6.53 0.22
N LYS A 5 12.34 -6.90 1.50
CA LYS A 5 13.54 -7.21 2.29
C LYS A 5 13.94 -8.68 2.22
N SER A 6 12.94 -9.57 2.19
CA SER A 6 13.17 -11.00 2.44
C SER A 6 12.70 -11.92 1.31
N ASN A 7 12.15 -11.38 0.21
CA ASN A 7 11.54 -12.14 -0.89
C ASN A 7 10.43 -13.15 -0.43
N ASN A 8 10.02 -13.06 0.83
CA ASN A 8 8.97 -13.87 1.43
C ASN A 8 7.61 -13.17 1.32
N TRP A 9 6.53 -13.93 1.44
CA TRP A 9 5.18 -13.37 1.50
C TRP A 9 4.88 -12.87 2.92
N GLU A 10 4.44 -11.61 3.01
CA GLU A 10 3.96 -10.99 4.24
C GLU A 10 2.43 -10.82 4.19
N ILE A 11 1.76 -11.11 5.30
CA ILE A 11 0.30 -10.95 5.42
C ILE A 11 0.00 -9.46 5.58
N ILE A 12 -0.74 -8.90 4.63
CA ILE A 12 -1.23 -7.51 4.71
C ILE A 12 -2.54 -7.45 5.50
N GLY A 13 -3.38 -8.47 5.37
CA GLY A 13 -4.62 -8.57 6.11
C GLY A 13 -5.39 -9.83 5.75
N GLN A 14 -6.51 -10.01 6.45
CA GLN A 14 -7.46 -11.10 6.27
C GLN A 14 -8.87 -10.51 6.32
N THR A 15 -9.77 -11.01 5.48
CA THR A 15 -11.20 -10.65 5.48
C THR A 15 -11.91 -11.27 6.68
N GLU A 16 -13.17 -10.90 6.89
CA GLU A 16 -14.06 -11.65 7.77
C GLU A 16 -14.44 -13.03 7.18
N THR A 17 -14.77 -13.98 8.05
CA THR A 17 -15.39 -15.25 7.66
C THR A 17 -16.89 -15.03 7.42
N ILE A 18 -17.39 -15.46 6.26
CA ILE A 18 -18.83 -15.45 5.93
C ILE A 18 -19.33 -16.89 5.94
N LYS A 19 -20.22 -17.22 6.87
CA LYS A 19 -20.74 -18.58 7.03
C LYS A 19 -21.72 -18.96 5.92
N ASP A 20 -21.68 -20.23 5.54
CA ASP A 20 -22.65 -20.89 4.66
C ASP A 20 -22.91 -20.15 3.32
N ASN A 21 -21.85 -19.63 2.69
CA ASN A 21 -21.97 -18.88 1.44
C ASN A 21 -20.86 -19.23 0.43
N LEU A 22 -21.25 -19.76 -0.73
CA LEU A 22 -20.34 -20.08 -1.84
C LEU A 22 -19.93 -18.85 -2.68
N ASN A 23 -20.63 -17.73 -2.55
CA ASN A 23 -20.37 -16.47 -3.25
C ASN A 23 -20.28 -15.31 -2.23
N PRO A 24 -19.25 -15.34 -1.34
CA PRO A 24 -19.11 -14.35 -0.29
C PRO A 24 -18.80 -12.96 -0.88
N ASN A 25 -19.47 -11.93 -0.35
CA ASN A 25 -19.16 -10.53 -0.59
C ASN A 25 -18.56 -9.93 0.68
N PHE A 26 -17.24 -9.71 0.67
CA PHE A 26 -16.51 -9.18 1.82
C PHE A 26 -16.67 -7.66 1.94
N LYS A 27 -16.84 -7.17 3.16
CA LYS A 27 -16.97 -5.74 3.48
C LYS A 27 -15.63 -5.11 3.82
N LYS A 28 -14.69 -5.88 4.35
CA LYS A 28 -13.39 -5.35 4.77
C LYS A 28 -12.56 -4.90 3.57
N THR A 29 -12.07 -3.66 3.64
CA THR A 29 -11.15 -3.09 2.66
C THR A 29 -9.71 -3.10 3.19
N PHE A 30 -8.74 -3.08 2.27
CA PHE A 30 -7.32 -3.02 2.60
C PHE A 30 -6.72 -1.77 1.96
N ILE A 31 -6.10 -0.92 2.79
CA ILE A 31 -5.36 0.25 2.31
C ILE A 31 -3.92 -0.17 2.09
N VAL A 32 -3.40 0.07 0.89
CA VAL A 32 -2.04 -0.31 0.48
C VAL A 32 -1.45 0.81 -0.35
N ASP A 33 -0.21 1.20 -0.04
CA ASP A 33 0.53 2.18 -0.82
C ASP A 33 0.91 1.60 -2.19
N TYR A 34 0.58 2.34 -3.25
CA TYR A 34 0.97 2.00 -4.62
C TYR A 34 2.23 2.77 -5.03
N ILE A 35 3.29 2.03 -5.38
CA ILE A 35 4.57 2.58 -5.84
C ILE A 35 4.75 2.20 -7.30
N PHE A 36 4.46 3.13 -8.22
CA PHE A 36 4.42 2.85 -9.66
C PHE A 36 5.75 2.33 -10.24
N GLU A 37 6.89 2.68 -9.63
CA GLU A 37 8.23 2.24 -10.06
C GLU A 37 8.56 0.80 -9.66
N VAL A 38 7.71 0.16 -8.85
CA VAL A 38 8.02 -1.13 -8.22
C VAL A 38 6.96 -2.18 -8.55
N LYS A 39 7.42 -3.37 -8.96
CA LYS A 39 6.55 -4.53 -9.18
C LYS A 39 6.13 -5.15 -7.83
N GLN A 40 5.01 -4.66 -7.29
CA GLN A 40 4.43 -5.15 -6.04
C GLN A 40 3.59 -6.43 -6.26
N GLU A 41 4.11 -7.60 -5.88
CA GLU A 41 3.41 -8.89 -6.04
C GLU A 41 2.43 -9.17 -4.88
N CYS A 42 1.18 -9.50 -5.22
CA CYS A 42 0.12 -9.88 -4.29
C CYS A 42 -0.25 -11.36 -4.47
N GLN A 43 -0.46 -12.04 -3.35
CA GLN A 43 -0.99 -13.40 -3.31
C GLN A 43 -2.23 -13.40 -2.43
N PHE A 44 -3.27 -14.09 -2.92
CA PHE A 44 -4.54 -14.28 -2.24
C PHE A 44 -4.70 -15.76 -1.96
N GLU A 45 -4.94 -16.10 -0.70
CA GLU A 45 -5.25 -17.47 -0.27
C GLU A 45 -6.72 -17.51 0.15
N ILE A 46 -7.46 -18.47 -0.40
CA ILE A 46 -8.87 -18.67 -0.12
C ILE A 46 -8.99 -19.98 0.67
N LYS A 47 -9.65 -19.91 1.82
CA LYS A 47 -9.79 -21.01 2.77
C LYS A 47 -11.24 -21.07 3.25
N ASP A 48 -11.74 -22.28 3.42
CA ASP A 48 -12.96 -22.57 4.15
C ASP A 48 -12.65 -22.65 5.65
N ASP A 49 -13.54 -22.15 6.50
CA ASP A 49 -13.39 -22.15 7.95
C ASP A 49 -14.32 -23.22 8.53
N ASP A 50 -13.76 -24.40 8.82
CA ASP A 50 -14.48 -25.52 9.41
C ASP A 50 -14.75 -25.33 10.92
N GLY A 51 -14.38 -24.17 11.46
CA GLY A 51 -14.40 -23.87 12.88
C GLY A 51 -13.24 -24.50 13.65
N ASN A 52 -13.18 -24.20 14.95
CA ASN A 52 -12.14 -24.72 15.86
C ASN A 52 -10.69 -24.45 15.41
N GLY A 53 -10.47 -23.38 14.63
CA GLY A 53 -9.16 -23.03 14.08
C GLY A 53 -8.66 -23.95 12.98
N LYS A 54 -9.53 -24.78 12.40
CA LYS A 54 -9.23 -25.60 11.22
C LYS A 54 -9.69 -24.87 9.96
N PHE A 55 -8.85 -24.95 8.93
CA PHE A 55 -9.11 -24.30 7.66
C PHE A 55 -8.78 -25.24 6.52
N ASP A 56 -9.75 -25.45 5.64
CA ASP A 56 -9.60 -26.22 4.41
C ASP A 56 -9.25 -25.29 3.24
N GLN A 57 -8.17 -25.59 2.53
CA GLN A 57 -7.69 -24.72 1.45
C GLN A 57 -8.51 -24.90 0.17
N ILE A 58 -9.23 -23.85 -0.25
CA ILE A 58 -9.99 -23.82 -1.51
C ILE A 58 -9.06 -23.54 -2.70
N GLY A 59 -8.13 -22.59 -2.55
CA GLY A 59 -7.16 -22.29 -3.59
C GLY A 59 -6.38 -21.01 -3.37
N GLU A 60 -5.63 -20.62 -4.39
CA GLU A 60 -4.80 -19.41 -4.40
C GLU A 60 -4.81 -18.75 -5.77
N CYS A 61 -4.58 -17.45 -5.79
CA CYS A 61 -4.30 -16.70 -7.02
C CYS A 61 -3.31 -15.57 -6.72
N GLN A 62 -2.68 -15.04 -7.78
CA GLN A 62 -1.67 -13.99 -7.68
C GLN A 62 -1.90 -12.92 -8.73
N ALA A 63 -1.59 -11.67 -8.39
CA ALA A 63 -1.59 -10.53 -9.29
C ALA A 63 -0.60 -9.48 -8.80
N THR A 64 -0.19 -8.54 -9.66
CA THR A 64 0.54 -7.36 -9.20
C THR A 64 -0.44 -6.29 -8.73
N LEU A 65 -0.03 -5.44 -7.79
CA LEU A 65 -0.86 -4.29 -7.39
C LEU A 65 -1.14 -3.38 -8.60
N GLY A 66 -0.16 -3.22 -9.49
CA GLY A 66 -0.32 -2.52 -10.77
C GLY A 66 -1.44 -3.08 -11.65
N ALA A 67 -1.59 -4.41 -11.73
CA ALA A 67 -2.68 -5.04 -12.48
C ALA A 67 -4.05 -4.81 -11.83
N ILE A 68 -4.11 -4.76 -10.50
CA ILE A 68 -5.34 -4.51 -9.72
C ILE A 68 -5.80 -3.06 -9.89
N VAL A 69 -4.89 -2.09 -9.77
CA VAL A 69 -5.23 -0.65 -9.91
C VAL A 69 -5.39 -0.21 -11.37
N GLY A 70 -4.74 -0.90 -12.31
CA GLY A 70 -4.84 -0.63 -13.74
C GLY A 70 -5.95 -1.40 -14.45
N ALA A 71 -6.77 -2.16 -13.72
CA ALA A 71 -7.84 -2.96 -14.32
C ALA A 71 -8.94 -2.06 -14.90
N LYS A 72 -9.51 -2.48 -16.05
CA LYS A 72 -10.64 -1.76 -16.65
C LYS A 72 -11.81 -1.75 -15.68
N ASN A 73 -12.47 -0.59 -15.56
CA ASN A 73 -13.58 -0.36 -14.61
C ASN A 73 -13.20 -0.63 -13.14
N ASN A 74 -11.91 -0.59 -12.81
CA ASN A 74 -11.36 -0.88 -11.49
C ASN A 74 -11.74 -2.26 -10.93
N ILE A 75 -12.04 -3.23 -11.82
CA ILE A 75 -12.43 -4.60 -11.46
C ILE A 75 -11.44 -5.56 -12.11
N LEU A 76 -10.74 -6.33 -11.28
CA LEU A 76 -9.91 -7.45 -11.71
C LEU A 76 -10.58 -8.77 -11.31
N ILE A 77 -10.72 -9.69 -12.27
CA ILE A 77 -11.22 -11.04 -12.01
C ILE A 77 -10.06 -12.01 -12.19
N LEU A 78 -9.79 -12.81 -11.16
CA LEU A 78 -8.78 -13.86 -11.17
C LEU A 78 -9.43 -15.23 -11.05
N ASP A 79 -8.85 -16.22 -11.72
CA ASP A 79 -9.20 -17.62 -11.49
C ASP A 79 -8.52 -18.10 -10.20
N ILE A 80 -9.30 -18.69 -9.31
CA ILE A 80 -8.77 -19.33 -8.10
C ILE A 80 -8.32 -20.73 -8.50
N MET A 81 -7.07 -21.04 -8.21
CA MET A 81 -6.46 -22.32 -8.59
C MET A 81 -6.15 -23.14 -7.34
N HIS A 82 -6.59 -24.39 -7.31
CA HIS A 82 -6.24 -25.28 -6.22
C HIS A 82 -4.74 -25.60 -6.24
N LYS A 83 -4.07 -25.44 -5.09
CA LYS A 83 -2.60 -25.48 -4.99
C LYS A 83 -1.97 -26.77 -5.52
N LYS A 84 -2.56 -27.94 -5.21
CA LYS A 84 -2.06 -29.27 -5.62
C LYS A 84 -2.53 -29.67 -7.02
N THR A 85 -3.85 -29.73 -7.24
CA THR A 85 -4.45 -30.24 -8.48
C THR A 85 -4.36 -29.28 -9.66
N LYS A 86 -4.07 -27.99 -9.42
CA LYS A 86 -4.07 -26.93 -10.45
C LYS A 86 -5.39 -26.81 -11.21
N LYS A 87 -6.50 -27.29 -10.63
CA LYS A 87 -7.84 -27.10 -11.17
C LYS A 87 -8.39 -25.75 -10.71
N LYS A 88 -9.19 -25.11 -11.57
CA LYS A 88 -9.95 -23.93 -11.22
C LYS A 88 -11.02 -24.31 -10.19
N THR A 89 -11.09 -23.58 -9.08
CA THR A 89 -12.07 -23.80 -7.99
C THR A 89 -13.07 -22.66 -7.85
N GLY A 90 -12.83 -21.52 -8.50
CA GLY A 90 -13.74 -20.40 -8.49
C GLY A 90 -13.12 -19.15 -9.10
N ASN A 91 -13.71 -18.01 -8.80
CA ASN A 91 -13.22 -16.71 -9.22
C ASN A 91 -13.10 -15.77 -8.02
N LEU A 92 -12.02 -14.98 -8.00
CA LEU A 92 -11.86 -13.86 -7.08
C LEU A 92 -12.08 -12.56 -7.85
N ILE A 93 -13.03 -11.75 -7.41
CA ILE A 93 -13.32 -10.43 -7.97
C ILE A 93 -12.75 -9.39 -7.02
N ILE A 94 -11.84 -8.56 -7.52
CA ILE A 94 -11.16 -7.52 -6.75
C ILE A 94 -11.59 -6.17 -7.32
N MET A 95 -12.11 -5.32 -6.45
CA MET A 95 -12.40 -3.91 -6.76
C MET A 95 -11.32 -3.04 -6.15
N SER A 96 -10.83 -2.06 -6.90
CA SER A 96 -9.84 -1.10 -6.44
C SER A 96 -10.38 0.33 -6.51
N GLU A 97 -9.96 1.17 -5.57
CA GLU A 97 -10.28 2.58 -5.57
C GLU A 97 -9.04 3.35 -5.11
N ALA A 98 -8.71 4.43 -5.82
CA ALA A 98 -7.65 5.32 -5.38
C ALA A 98 -8.20 6.16 -4.22
N ILE A 99 -7.59 6.01 -3.06
CA ILE A 99 -7.86 6.89 -1.92
C ILE A 99 -7.04 8.15 -2.19
N GLU A 100 -7.70 9.22 -2.66
CA GLU A 100 -7.02 10.51 -2.82
C GLU A 100 -6.62 11.04 -1.44
N GLU A 101 -5.36 10.85 -1.07
CA GLU A 101 -4.73 11.74 -0.11
C GLU A 101 -4.60 13.10 -0.80
N SER A 102 -5.31 14.07 -0.22
CA SER A 102 -5.45 15.46 -0.68
C SER A 102 -4.39 15.95 -1.67
N ARG A 103 -4.81 16.43 -2.85
CA ARG A 103 -3.94 17.13 -3.81
C ARG A 103 -3.65 18.57 -3.37
N ASP A 104 -3.47 18.80 -2.07
CA ASP A 104 -3.26 20.13 -1.54
C ASP A 104 -1.89 20.66 -1.98
N GLU A 105 -1.94 21.63 -2.88
CA GLU A 105 -0.78 22.43 -3.23
C GLU A 105 -0.68 23.61 -2.25
N LEU A 106 0.41 23.66 -1.49
CA LEU A 106 0.68 24.77 -0.59
C LEU A 106 1.61 25.78 -1.26
N GLN A 107 1.03 26.84 -1.83
CA GLN A 107 1.79 27.98 -2.33
C GLN A 107 2.14 28.93 -1.16
N MET A 108 3.43 29.14 -0.91
CA MET A 108 3.91 29.99 0.20
C MET A 108 4.87 31.06 -0.29
N GLN A 109 4.80 32.24 0.34
CA GLN A 109 5.77 33.32 0.17
C GLN A 109 6.44 33.62 1.51
N TRP A 110 7.76 33.79 1.49
CA TRP A 110 8.57 33.97 2.69
C TRP A 110 9.44 35.22 2.56
N GLN A 111 9.51 36.02 3.62
CA GLN A 111 10.36 37.19 3.70
C GLN A 111 11.15 37.20 5.01
N GLY A 112 12.46 37.40 4.92
CA GLY A 112 13.30 37.68 6.09
C GLY A 112 13.47 39.19 6.27
N GLN A 113 13.23 39.70 7.48
CA GLN A 113 13.46 41.10 7.82
C GLN A 113 14.56 41.21 8.90
N LYS A 114 15.39 42.26 8.82
CA LYS A 114 16.45 42.56 9.81
C LYS A 114 17.41 41.37 10.10
N LEU A 115 17.79 40.60 9.08
CA LEU A 115 18.68 39.45 9.23
C LEU A 115 20.08 39.89 9.71
N LYS A 116 20.59 39.23 10.76
CA LYS A 116 21.90 39.56 11.35
C LYS A 116 23.02 39.23 10.38
N ASN A 117 23.88 40.21 10.09
CA ASN A 117 25.08 39.98 9.30
C ASN A 117 26.08 39.10 10.05
N LYS A 118 26.43 37.95 9.48
CA LYS A 118 27.40 37.00 10.04
C LYS A 118 28.72 36.92 9.26
N ARG A 119 28.92 37.66 8.17
CA ARG A 119 30.14 37.56 7.33
C ARG A 119 31.33 38.41 7.81
N GLY A 120 31.27 39.02 8.99
CA GLY A 120 32.40 39.77 9.57
C GLY A 120 32.75 41.07 8.83
N TYR A 121 33.88 41.69 9.20
CA TYR A 121 34.27 43.07 8.84
C TYR A 121 34.61 43.33 7.36
N PHE A 122 34.65 42.31 6.49
CA PHE A 122 35.03 42.44 5.06
C PHE A 122 33.83 42.32 4.10
N GLY A 123 32.71 42.99 4.42
CA GLY A 123 31.89 43.73 3.44
C GLY A 123 31.28 43.03 2.23
N GLY A 124 31.11 41.71 2.21
CA GLY A 124 30.43 41.02 1.11
C GLY A 124 28.89 41.09 1.18
N LYS A 125 28.21 41.08 0.02
CA LYS A 125 26.74 40.94 -0.09
C LYS A 125 26.28 39.69 0.67
N GLN A 126 25.23 39.81 1.49
CA GLN A 126 24.61 38.66 2.13
C GLN A 126 23.63 37.97 1.19
N GLU A 127 23.63 36.63 1.22
CA GLU A 127 22.77 35.78 0.39
C GLU A 127 22.02 34.80 1.30
N PRO A 128 20.99 35.28 2.03
CA PRO A 128 20.16 34.41 2.86
C PRO A 128 19.34 33.46 1.99
N PHE A 129 19.12 32.25 2.48
CA PHE A 129 18.27 31.25 1.84
C PHE A 129 17.42 30.53 2.91
N PHE A 130 16.30 29.96 2.47
CA PHE A 130 15.49 29.07 3.29
C PHE A 130 15.90 27.62 3.01
N ASN A 131 15.96 26.80 4.07
CA ASN A 131 16.11 25.36 3.96
C ASN A 131 14.88 24.70 4.58
N PHE A 132 14.07 24.02 3.77
CA PHE A 132 12.91 23.29 4.23
C PHE A 132 13.28 21.83 4.46
N GLN A 133 12.99 21.32 5.66
CA GLN A 133 13.25 19.91 6.00
C GLN A 133 11.96 19.28 6.52
N LYS A 134 11.58 18.14 5.94
CA LYS A 134 10.45 17.35 6.44
C LYS A 134 10.86 16.70 7.75
N ASN A 135 10.21 17.09 8.85
CA ASN A 135 10.36 16.39 10.12
C ASN A 135 9.70 15.01 10.02
N LYS A 136 10.48 13.93 10.06
CA LYS A 136 9.95 12.57 10.15
C LYS A 136 9.41 12.35 11.57
N ARG A 137 8.09 12.18 11.72
CA ARG A 137 7.51 11.73 13.00
C ARG A 137 8.09 10.35 13.34
N ARG A 138 8.68 10.24 14.52
CA ARG A 138 9.07 8.94 15.11
C ARG A 138 7.87 8.40 15.88
N GLN A 139 7.39 7.20 15.55
CA GLN A 139 6.64 6.39 16.51
C GLN A 139 7.61 5.37 17.10
N ASN A 140 7.68 5.31 18.45
CA ASN A 140 8.51 4.36 19.20
C ASN A 140 9.98 4.27 18.73
N GLY A 141 10.59 5.41 18.37
CA GLY A 141 12.01 5.50 18.05
C GLY A 141 12.45 4.89 16.72
N LYS A 142 11.55 4.34 15.89
CA LYS A 142 11.88 3.84 14.55
C LYS A 142 11.49 4.84 13.46
N LEU A 143 12.37 4.97 12.48
CA LEU A 143 12.11 5.65 11.22
C LEU A 143 11.10 4.81 10.43
N LEU A 144 9.95 5.39 10.11
CA LEU A 144 9.09 4.87 9.06
C LEU A 144 9.82 5.15 7.74
N LEU A 145 10.22 4.07 7.06
CA LEU A 145 10.72 4.07 5.69
C LEU A 145 9.54 3.89 4.76
#